data_AF-A0A9X4RVG4-F1
#
_entry.id   AF-A0A9X4RVG4-F1
#
_cell.length_a   1.000
_cell.length_b   1.000
_cell.length_c   1.000
_cell.angle_alpha   90.00
_cell.angle_beta   90.00
_cell.angle_gamma   90.00
#
_symmetry.space_group_name_H-M   'P 1'
#
loop_
_entity.id
_entity.type
_entity.pdbx_description
1 polymer ?
#
loop_
_entity_poly.entity_id
_entity_poly.type
_entity_poly.pdbx_seq_one_letter_code
_entity_poly.pdbx_strand_id
1 'polypeptide(L)' 'MEWIDLAISTPANKSDIIAKIDNDGYTYPHYSLKRKKAVSVIDVLAIQRDCDRVGIALADIYPRQITLF' A
#
# COMPACT_ATOMS: atom_id res chain seq x y z
N MET A 1 -3.38 14.99 11.26
CA MET A 1 -2.24 14.45 10.49
C MET A 1 -2.61 14.62 9.04
N GLU A 2 -1.77 15.25 8.24
CA GLU A 2 -2.06 15.47 6.82
C GLU A 2 -2.03 14.13 6.08
N TRP A 3 -2.74 14.03 4.96
CA TRP A 3 -2.77 12.82 4.13
C TRP A 3 -1.35 12.39 3.71
N ILE A 4 -0.45 13.36 3.50
CA ILE A 4 0.92 13.11 3.07
C ILE A 4 1.77 12.52 4.20
N ASP A 5 1.51 12.90 5.45
CA ASP A 5 2.17 12.35 6.63
C ASP A 5 1.80 10.88 6.81
N LEU A 6 0.56 10.51 6.51
CA LEU A 6 0.09 9.11 6.53
C LEU A 6 0.75 8.28 5.41
N ALA A 7 0.90 8.83 4.21
CA ALA A 7 1.53 8.15 3.08
C ALA A 7 3.02 7.84 3.30
N ILE A 8 3.75 8.78 3.94
CA ILE A 8 5.18 8.61 4.25
C ILE A 8 5.44 7.90 5.59
N SER A 9 4.40 7.69 6.40
CA SER A 9 4.55 7.00 7.69
C SER A 9 5.00 5.54 7.50
N THR A 10 5.86 5.10 8.41
CA THR A 10 6.26 3.70 8.51
C THR A 10 5.30 3.00 9.47
N PRO A 11 4.55 1.99 9.02
CA PRO A 11 3.62 1.25 9.88
C PRO A 11 4.36 0.58 11.04
N ALA A 12 3.82 0.73 12.25
CA ALA A 12 4.38 0.13 13.47
C ALA A 12 3.68 -1.17 13.86
N ASN A 13 2.48 -1.42 13.33
CA ASN A 13 1.68 -2.61 13.64
C ASN A 13 0.76 -3.00 12.47
N LYS A 14 0.06 -4.13 12.60
CA LYS A 14 -0.88 -4.64 11.59
C LYS A 14 -1.99 -3.63 11.22
N SER A 15 -2.53 -2.91 12.19
CA SER A 15 -3.60 -1.93 11.96
C SER A 15 -3.12 -0.75 11.11
N ASP A 16 -1.88 -0.30 11.32
CA ASP A 16 -1.30 0.78 10.53
C ASP A 16 -1.12 0.37 9.06
N ILE A 17 -0.69 -0.87 8.81
CA ILE A 17 -0.53 -1.41 7.44
C ILE A 17 -1.90 -1.48 6.75
N ILE A 18 -2.91 -1.97 7.46
CA ILE A 18 -4.30 -2.02 7.00
C ILE A 18 -4.81 -0.60 6.66
N ALA A 19 -4.59 0.37 7.54
CA ALA A 19 -4.99 1.76 7.32
C ALA A 19 -4.29 2.37 6.10
N LYS A 20 -3.02 2.03 5.87
CA LYS A 20 -2.27 2.49 4.69
C LYS A 20 -2.80 1.85 3.40
N ILE A 21 -3.07 0.53 3.40
CA ILE A 21 -3.76 -0.16 2.29
C ILE A 21 -5.09 0.52 1.98
N ASP A 22 -5.88 0.90 2.99
CA ASP A 22 -7.18 1.54 2.79
C ASP A 22 -7.08 3.00 2.31
N ASN A 23 -6.01 3.71 2.66
CA ASN A 23 -5.82 5.11 2.33
C ASN A 23 -5.26 5.30 0.91
N ASP A 24 -4.09 4.73 0.62
CA ASP A 24 -3.37 4.93 -0.65
C ASP A 24 -3.20 3.65 -1.48
N GLY A 25 -3.64 2.50 -0.97
CA GLY A 25 -3.50 1.21 -1.64
C GLY A 25 -2.05 0.74 -1.82
N TYR A 26 -1.09 1.33 -1.11
CA TYR A 26 0.35 1.20 -1.39
C TYR A 26 0.68 1.54 -2.84
N THR A 27 0.01 2.56 -3.40
CA THR A 27 0.19 2.91 -4.80
C THR A 27 1.29 3.93 -5.04
N TYR A 28 2.05 3.74 -6.12
CA TYR A 28 3.02 4.71 -6.61
C TYR A 28 2.76 5.03 -8.09
N PRO A 29 3.12 6.23 -8.56
CA PRO A 29 2.99 6.58 -9.96
C PRO A 29 4.01 5.80 -10.80
N HIS A 30 3.53 5.08 -11.80
CA HIS A 30 4.33 4.37 -12.79
C HIS A 30 3.97 4.84 -14.20
N TYR A 31 4.96 5.14 -15.04
CA TYR A 31 4.69 5.55 -16.42
C TYR A 31 4.39 4.34 -17.30
N SER A 32 3.14 4.21 -17.74
CA SER A 32 2.73 3.13 -18.64
C SER A 32 3.00 3.51 -20.09
N LEU A 33 3.94 2.81 -20.74
CA LEU A 33 4.21 2.98 -22.19
C LEU A 33 2.97 2.68 -23.04
N LYS A 34 2.21 1.64 -22.68
CA LYS A 34 0.96 1.26 -23.38
C LYS A 34 -0.09 2.37 -23.35
N ARG A 35 -0.22 3.06 -22.22
CA ARG A 35 -1.23 4.11 -22.01
C ARG A 35 -0.70 5.52 -22.27
N LYS A 36 0.62 5.67 -22.50
CA LYS A 36 1.34 6.94 -22.67
C LYS A 36 1.06 7.95 -21.55
N LYS A 37 0.86 7.47 -20.32
CA LYS A 37 0.55 8.30 -19.15
C LYS A 37 1.00 7.63 -17.85
N ALA A 38 1.12 8.44 -16.79
CA ALA A 38 1.29 7.93 -15.43
C ALA A 38 0.01 7.19 -14.99
N VAL A 39 0.20 6.05 -14.32
CA VAL A 39 -0.85 5.24 -13.71
C VAL A 39 -0.41 4.83 -12.32
N SER A 40 -1.36 4.74 -11.39
CA SER A 40 -1.08 4.20 -10.06
C SER A 40 -0.93 2.69 -10.12
N VAL A 41 0.13 2.16 -9.52
CA VAL A 41 0.43 0.72 -9.42
C VAL A 41 0.68 0.38 -7.97
N ILE A 42 0.16 -0.75 -7.51
CA ILE A 42 0.36 -1.24 -6.14
C ILE A 42 1.80 -1.78 -5.99
N ASP A 43 2.52 -1.32 -4.98
CA ASP A 43 3.83 -1.85 -4.58
C ASP A 43 3.67 -2.98 -3.57
N VAL A 44 3.48 -4.20 -4.07
CA VAL A 44 3.37 -5.41 -3.22
C VAL A 44 4.65 -5.66 -2.41
N LEU A 45 5.82 -5.24 -2.91
CA LEU A 45 7.09 -5.39 -2.19
C LEU A 45 7.14 -4.47 -0.97
N ALA A 46 6.61 -3.25 -1.06
CA ALA A 46 6.48 -2.37 0.08
C ALA A 46 5.56 -2.95 1.16
N ILE A 47 4.41 -3.52 0.76
CA ILE A 47 3.51 -4.22 1.70
C ILE A 47 4.24 -5.38 2.39
N GLN A 48 4.96 -6.20 1.63
CA GLN A 48 5.72 -7.33 2.18
C GLN A 48 6.78 -6.86 3.20
N ARG A 49 7.54 -5.81 2.89
CA ARG A 49 8.55 -5.26 3.83
C ARG A 49 7.92 -4.76 5.13
N ASP A 50 6.74 -4.15 5.04
CA ASP A 50 6.02 -3.69 6.22
C ASP A 50 5.49 -4.88 7.04
N CYS A 51 4.99 -5.93 6.37
CA CYS A 51 4.57 -7.18 7.01
C CYS A 51 5.73 -7.85 7.75
N ASP A 52 6.88 -7.97 7.10
CA ASP A 52 8.09 -8.58 7.67
C ASP A 52 8.55 -7.82 8.91
N ARG A 53 8.48 -6.48 8.89
CA ARG A 53 8.87 -5.63 10.01
C ARG A 53 8.00 -5.85 11.25
N VAL A 54 6.70 -6.00 11.05
CA VAL A 54 5.75 -6.18 12.17
C VAL A 54 5.47 -7.65 12.50
N GLY A 55 6.14 -8.59 11.80
CA GLY A 55 6.06 -10.02 12.05
C GLY A 55 4.73 -10.68 11.67
N ILE A 56 4.08 -10.23 10.60
CA ILE A 56 2.83 -10.83 10.08
C ILE A 56 3.02 -11.40 8.67
N ALA A 57 2.16 -12.32 8.25
CA ALA A 57 2.19 -12.84 6.89
C ALA A 57 1.49 -11.87 5.92
N LEU A 58 2.03 -11.70 4.71
CA LEU A 58 1.39 -10.91 3.66
C LEU A 58 -0.04 -11.39 3.38
N ALA A 59 -0.26 -12.70 3.39
CA ALA A 59 -1.58 -13.32 3.19
C ALA A 59 -2.62 -12.91 4.24
N ASP A 60 -2.20 -12.42 5.42
CA ASP A 60 -3.12 -11.98 6.48
C ASP A 60 -3.79 -10.63 6.15
N ILE A 61 -3.27 -9.91 5.15
CA ILE A 61 -3.72 -8.57 4.80
C ILE A 61 -3.82 -8.31 3.30
N TYR A 62 -3.16 -9.10 2.44
CA TYR A 62 -3.09 -8.91 0.99
C TYR A 62 -3.29 -10.24 0.22
N PRO A 63 -4.10 -10.29 -0.85
CA PRO A 63 -4.88 -9.18 -1.39
C PRO A 63 -6.08 -8.87 -0.50
N ARG A 64 -6.12 -7.65 0.04
CA ARG A 64 -7.37 -7.12 0.58
C ARG A 64 -8.19 -6.75 -0.62
N GLN A 65 -9.32 -7.42 -0.82
CA GLN A 65 -10.28 -7.01 -1.83
C GLN A 65 -10.84 -5.66 -1.39
N ILE A 66 -10.19 -4.58 -1.81
CA ILE A 66 -10.74 -3.23 -1.78
C ILE A 66 -11.92 -3.28 -2.75
N THR A 67 -13.13 -3.49 -2.22
CA THR A 67 -14.36 -3.20 -2.93
C THR A 67 -14.41 -1.69 -3.16
N LEU A 68 -13.62 -1.23 -4.13
CA LEU A 68 -13.83 0.04 -4.80
C LEU A 68 -15.01 -0.21 -5.75
N PHE A 69 -16.22 -0.09 -5.20
CA PHE A 69 -17.45 0.06 -5.97
C PHE A 69 -17.47 1.42 -6.64
#